data_AF-A0A935U1G9-F1
#
_entry.id   AF-A0A935U1G9-F1
#
_cell.length_a   1.000
_cell.length_b   1.000
_cell.length_c   1.000
_cell.angle_alpha   90.00
_cell.angle_beta   90.00
_cell.angle_gamma   90.00
#
_symmetry.space_group_name_H-M   'P 1'
#
loop_
_entity.id
_entity.type
_entity.pdbx_description
1 polymer ?
#
loop_
_entity_poly.entity_id
_entity_poly.type
_entity_poly.pdbx_seq_one_letter_code
_entity_poly.pdbx_strand_id
1 'polypeptide(L)'
;MSADLREFVAEQIRLHPRVAYQGLLVGEGAAAKLAASLPALPRFRQEYAGALTIVDWDHRLPTQQLMLRVYGYYSEATLDAGQEAFDDRLDVIAERDKYPEFDVPDFDGLPADEAYEIELAPDGKVGRCRLTSAWRRTVGAKDASSAVSLVQDSSEYKRLVASSPQRPTYLGDLEAVSWTPPCESEHSGWTLDVWYLLAFDGRIGSGRSFLIDMTSSAIVAVRDFSVRTG
;
A
#
# COMPACT_ATOMS: atom_id res chain seq x y z
N MET A 1 -12.54 7.39 16.51
CA MET A 1 -11.87 7.80 15.25
C MET A 1 -10.38 7.74 15.49
N SER A 2 -9.70 6.95 14.68
CA SER A 2 -8.28 6.60 14.84
C SER A 2 -7.46 7.19 13.69
N ALA A 3 -6.21 7.54 13.99
CA ALA A 3 -5.26 8.06 13.01
C ALA A 3 -4.37 6.97 12.38
N ASP A 4 -4.40 5.74 12.89
CA ASP A 4 -3.53 4.63 12.46
C ASP A 4 -4.33 3.32 12.38
N LEU A 5 -4.28 2.64 11.23
CA LEU A 5 -5.06 1.42 11.01
C LEU A 5 -4.67 0.27 11.95
N ARG A 6 -3.50 0.31 12.59
CA ARG A 6 -3.10 -0.67 13.59
C ARG A 6 -4.06 -0.74 14.78
N GLU A 7 -4.73 0.35 15.13
CA GLU A 7 -5.71 0.34 16.22
C GLU A 7 -6.91 -0.55 15.88
N PHE A 8 -7.42 -0.46 14.65
CA PHE A 8 -8.51 -1.34 14.18
C PHE A 8 -8.06 -2.80 14.06
N VAL A 9 -6.80 -3.04 13.65
CA VAL A 9 -6.24 -4.41 13.64
C VAL A 9 -6.17 -4.98 15.06
N ALA A 10 -5.85 -4.17 16.06
CA ALA A 10 -5.79 -4.62 17.44
C ALA A 10 -7.18 -4.93 18.03
N GLU A 11 -8.21 -4.19 17.60
CA GLU A 11 -9.59 -4.35 18.02
C GLU A 11 -10.23 -5.62 17.46
N GLN A 12 -10.08 -5.85 16.15
CA GLN A 12 -10.70 -7.00 15.48
C GLN A 12 -9.83 -7.46 14.32
N ILE A 13 -9.82 -8.78 14.11
CA ILE A 13 -9.36 -9.40 12.87
C ILE A 13 -10.39 -10.44 12.48
N ARG A 14 -10.85 -10.36 11.24
CA ARG A 14 -11.69 -11.38 10.60
C ARG A 14 -10.78 -12.39 9.92
N LEU A 15 -11.19 -13.65 9.90
CA LEU A 15 -10.42 -14.72 9.27
C LEU A 15 -11.19 -15.23 8.07
N HIS A 16 -10.50 -15.44 6.95
CA HIS A 16 -11.03 -16.24 5.87
C HIS A 16 -11.39 -17.65 6.40
N PRO A 17 -12.52 -18.28 6.01
CA PRO A 17 -12.97 -19.55 6.56
C PRO A 17 -11.89 -20.65 6.60
N ARG A 18 -11.10 -20.76 5.52
CA ARG A 18 -9.98 -21.72 5.43
C ARG A 18 -8.80 -21.43 6.36
N VAL A 19 -8.58 -20.16 6.72
CA VAL A 19 -7.58 -19.78 7.73
C VAL A 19 -8.11 -20.12 9.12
N ALA A 20 -9.39 -19.82 9.37
CA ALA A 20 -10.05 -20.15 10.62
C ALA A 20 -10.02 -21.66 10.92
N TYR A 21 -10.24 -22.52 9.92
CA TYR A 21 -10.16 -23.98 10.08
C TYR A 21 -8.79 -24.49 10.51
N GLN A 22 -7.71 -23.76 10.19
CA GLN A 22 -6.34 -24.15 10.58
C GLN A 22 -6.02 -23.78 12.04
N GLY A 23 -6.91 -23.07 12.74
CA GLY A 23 -6.65 -22.60 14.10
C GLY A 23 -5.50 -21.61 14.17
N LEU A 24 -5.23 -20.88 13.08
CA LEU A 24 -4.21 -19.83 13.05
C LEU A 24 -4.79 -18.54 13.63
N LEU A 25 -3.98 -17.80 14.40
CA LEU A 25 -4.31 -16.48 14.95
C LEU A 25 -5.58 -16.42 15.84
N VAL A 26 -6.04 -17.54 16.39
CA VAL A 26 -7.24 -17.63 17.27
C VAL A 26 -6.95 -17.42 18.77
N GLY A 27 -5.69 -17.19 19.16
CA GLY A 27 -5.32 -17.00 20.56
C GLY A 27 -5.79 -15.65 21.13
N GLU A 28 -6.07 -15.61 22.43
CA GLU A 28 -6.40 -14.36 23.13
C GLU A 28 -5.26 -13.34 22.95
N GLY A 29 -5.61 -12.13 22.49
CA GLY A 29 -4.65 -11.07 22.19
C GLY A 29 -3.81 -11.29 20.92
N ALA A 30 -4.12 -12.28 20.08
CA ALA A 30 -3.43 -12.47 18.79
C ALA A 30 -3.52 -11.23 17.90
N ALA A 31 -4.70 -10.60 17.83
CA ALA A 31 -4.93 -9.37 17.09
C ALA A 31 -4.05 -8.21 17.57
N ALA A 32 -4.01 -7.97 18.89
CA ALA A 32 -3.16 -6.94 19.48
C ALA A 32 -1.66 -7.20 19.27
N LYS A 33 -1.21 -8.46 19.36
CA LYS A 33 0.19 -8.85 19.08
C LYS A 33 0.55 -8.62 17.62
N LEU A 34 -0.34 -8.99 16.70
CA LEU A 34 -0.14 -8.76 15.28
C LEU A 34 -0.07 -7.26 14.99
N ALA A 35 -1.03 -6.48 15.47
CA ALA A 35 -1.05 -5.03 15.32
C ALA A 35 0.24 -4.36 15.82
N ALA A 36 0.76 -4.79 16.97
CA ALA A 36 2.01 -4.28 17.53
C ALA A 36 3.25 -4.60 16.67
N SER A 37 3.20 -5.66 15.86
CA SER A 37 4.28 -6.05 14.94
C SER A 37 4.21 -5.37 13.56
N LEU A 38 3.08 -4.73 13.24
CA LEU A 38 2.91 -4.04 11.96
C LEU A 38 3.73 -2.74 11.89
N PRO A 39 4.23 -2.39 10.68
CA PRO A 39 4.67 -1.02 10.44
C PRO A 39 3.51 -0.04 10.66
N ALA A 40 3.82 1.24 10.88
CA ALA A 40 2.79 2.26 11.02
C ALA A 40 1.94 2.36 9.74
N LEU A 41 0.62 2.44 9.92
CA LEU A 41 -0.35 2.58 8.83
C LEU A 41 -1.17 3.86 9.05
N PRO A 42 -0.53 5.05 9.05
CA PRO A 42 -1.24 6.28 9.34
C PRO A 42 -2.10 6.69 8.16
N ARG A 43 -3.21 7.37 8.48
CA ARG A 43 -4.12 7.95 7.51
C ARG A 43 -3.47 8.84 6.45
N PHE A 44 -4.02 8.80 5.24
CA PHE A 44 -3.79 9.82 4.23
C PHE A 44 -4.77 10.98 4.40
N ARG A 45 -4.33 12.04 5.09
CA ARG A 45 -5.01 13.35 5.29
C ARG A 45 -6.35 13.35 6.04
N GLN A 46 -7.18 12.32 5.94
CA GLN A 46 -8.54 12.25 6.52
C GLN A 46 -8.60 11.23 7.66
N GLU A 47 -9.28 11.55 8.76
CA GLU A 47 -9.49 10.55 9.83
C GLU A 47 -10.24 9.32 9.30
N TYR A 48 -9.94 8.15 9.87
CA TYR A 48 -10.72 6.96 9.56
C TYR A 48 -12.04 6.96 10.35
N ALA A 49 -13.13 6.72 9.63
CA ALA A 49 -14.42 6.36 10.20
C ALA A 49 -14.42 4.92 10.72
N GLY A 50 -13.72 4.01 10.03
CA GLY A 50 -13.53 2.62 10.43
C GLY A 50 -12.59 1.87 9.50
N ALA A 51 -12.42 0.56 9.76
CA ALA A 51 -11.64 -0.33 8.92
C ALA A 51 -12.20 -1.75 8.90
N LEU A 52 -11.91 -2.49 7.83
CA LEU A 52 -12.06 -3.94 7.76
C LEU A 52 -10.68 -4.59 7.70
N THR A 53 -10.45 -5.53 8.61
CA THR A 53 -9.16 -6.21 8.82
C THR A 53 -9.37 -7.70 8.65
N ILE A 54 -8.76 -8.29 7.63
CA ILE A 54 -9.03 -9.66 7.23
C ILE A 54 -7.71 -10.39 7.05
N VAL A 55 -7.51 -11.50 7.75
CA VAL A 55 -6.44 -12.44 7.41
C VAL A 55 -6.99 -13.45 6.43
N ASP A 56 -6.44 -13.39 5.24
CA ASP A 56 -6.87 -14.08 4.06
C ASP A 56 -5.85 -15.14 3.64
N TRP A 57 -6.29 -16.06 2.79
CA TRP A 57 -5.41 -17.07 2.20
C TRP A 57 -4.76 -16.51 0.93
N ASP A 58 -3.46 -16.74 0.71
CA ASP A 58 -2.84 -16.43 -0.58
C ASP A 58 -3.07 -17.57 -1.57
N HIS A 59 -3.92 -17.33 -2.56
CA HIS A 59 -4.27 -18.31 -3.60
C HIS A 59 -3.19 -18.48 -4.67
N ARG A 60 -2.09 -17.73 -4.59
CA ARG A 60 -0.97 -17.87 -5.52
C ARG A 60 -0.10 -19.06 -5.11
N LEU A 61 -0.35 -20.21 -5.72
CA LEU A 61 0.45 -21.43 -5.56
C LEU A 61 1.98 -21.19 -5.70
N PRO A 62 2.86 -21.86 -4.93
CA PRO A 62 2.66 -22.57 -3.67
C PRO A 62 3.21 -21.72 -2.52
N THR A 63 2.53 -20.64 -2.13
CA THR A 63 2.94 -19.90 -0.93
C THR A 63 2.34 -20.54 0.31
N GLN A 64 3.12 -20.64 1.38
CA GLN A 64 2.62 -20.93 2.73
C GLN A 64 2.21 -19.63 3.45
N GLN A 65 2.01 -18.55 2.69
CA GLN A 65 1.81 -17.22 3.25
C GLN A 65 0.32 -16.94 3.38
N LEU A 66 -0.02 -16.21 4.43
CA LEU A 66 -1.31 -15.57 4.59
C LEU A 66 -1.19 -14.12 4.12
N MET A 67 -2.32 -13.48 3.85
CA MET A 67 -2.38 -12.07 3.52
C MET A 67 -3.23 -11.34 4.54
N LEU A 68 -2.65 -10.44 5.33
CA LEU A 68 -3.45 -9.48 6.07
C LEU A 68 -3.85 -8.34 5.13
N ARG A 69 -5.16 -8.25 4.88
CA ARG A 69 -5.80 -7.20 4.10
C ARG A 69 -6.40 -6.20 5.08
N VAL A 70 -6.03 -4.93 4.92
CA VAL A 70 -6.55 -3.83 5.75
C VAL A 70 -7.19 -2.79 4.85
N TYR A 71 -8.50 -2.63 4.99
CA TYR A 71 -9.32 -1.70 4.24
C TYR A 71 -9.73 -0.55 5.16
N GLY A 72 -9.15 0.63 4.97
CA GLY A 72 -9.49 1.86 5.70
C GLY A 72 -10.57 2.67 4.99
N TYR A 73 -11.45 3.28 5.77
CA TYR A 73 -12.59 4.06 5.29
C TYR A 73 -12.62 5.43 5.96
N TYR A 74 -12.82 6.49 5.18
CA TYR A 74 -12.89 7.86 5.69
C TYR A 74 -14.31 8.32 6.05
N SER A 75 -15.33 7.54 5.67
CA SER A 75 -16.73 7.87 5.95
C SER A 75 -17.53 6.64 6.34
N GLU A 76 -18.63 6.84 7.07
CA GLU A 76 -19.58 5.76 7.39
C GLU A 76 -20.17 5.15 6.12
N ALA A 77 -20.48 5.97 5.10
CA ALA A 77 -21.02 5.47 3.84
C ALA A 77 -20.06 4.53 3.09
N THR A 78 -18.76 4.86 3.03
CA THR A 78 -17.76 3.98 2.39
C THR A 78 -17.50 2.74 3.24
N LEU A 79 -17.56 2.85 4.56
CA LEU A 79 -17.45 1.73 5.49
C LEU A 79 -18.63 0.75 5.32
N ASP A 80 -19.87 1.25 5.27
CA ASP A 80 -21.07 0.44 5.09
C ASP A 80 -21.01 -0.34 3.77
N ALA A 81 -20.62 0.32 2.67
CA ALA A 81 -20.42 -0.33 1.38
C ALA A 81 -19.31 -1.39 1.43
N GLY A 82 -18.25 -1.16 2.21
CA GLY A 82 -17.20 -2.14 2.46
C GLY A 82 -17.69 -3.36 3.22
N GLN A 83 -18.55 -3.16 4.22
CA GLN A 83 -19.17 -4.24 5.02
C GLN A 83 -20.11 -5.08 4.18
N GLU A 84 -20.98 -4.45 3.39
CA GLU A 84 -21.87 -5.14 2.44
C GLU A 84 -21.07 -6.00 1.46
N ALA A 85 -20.01 -5.44 0.86
CA ALA A 85 -19.15 -6.18 -0.06
C ALA A 85 -18.40 -7.34 0.61
N PHE A 86 -18.06 -7.22 1.90
CA PHE A 86 -17.47 -8.30 2.68
C PHE A 86 -18.48 -9.43 2.92
N ASP A 87 -19.70 -9.09 3.34
CA ASP A 87 -20.75 -10.08 3.61
C ASP A 87 -21.14 -10.81 2.32
N ASP A 88 -21.31 -10.09 1.20
CA ASP A 88 -21.53 -10.67 -0.13
C ASP A 88 -20.41 -11.65 -0.51
N ARG A 89 -19.14 -11.27 -0.27
CA ARG A 89 -18.00 -12.13 -0.56
C ARG A 89 -18.00 -13.38 0.33
N LEU A 90 -18.37 -13.25 1.60
CA LEU A 90 -18.45 -14.35 2.53
C LEU A 90 -19.51 -15.38 2.10
N ASP A 91 -20.67 -14.93 1.62
CA ASP A 91 -21.72 -15.80 1.07
C ASP A 91 -21.21 -16.56 -0.17
N VAL A 92 -20.54 -15.87 -1.09
CA VAL A 92 -19.95 -16.51 -2.27
C VAL A 92 -18.90 -17.55 -1.90
N ILE A 93 -18.08 -17.28 -0.87
CA ILE A 93 -17.12 -18.25 -0.34
C ILE A 93 -17.84 -19.47 0.23
N ALA A 94 -18.87 -19.27 1.06
CA ALA A 94 -19.63 -20.35 1.67
C ALA A 94 -20.32 -21.25 0.62
N GLU A 95 -20.83 -20.67 -0.47
CA GLU A 95 -21.44 -21.44 -1.56
C GLU A 95 -20.44 -22.30 -2.34
N ARG A 96 -19.17 -21.88 -2.40
CA ARG A 96 -18.10 -22.50 -3.18
C ARG A 96 -17.18 -23.41 -2.36
N ASP A 97 -17.11 -23.24 -1.05
CA ASP A 97 -16.29 -24.05 -0.14
C ASP A 97 -16.93 -25.42 0.15
N LYS A 98 -17.25 -26.16 -0.92
CA LYS A 98 -17.86 -27.50 -0.86
C LYS A 98 -16.83 -28.61 -0.81
N TYR A 99 -15.63 -28.35 -1.31
CA TYR A 99 -14.58 -29.33 -1.51
C TYR A 99 -13.21 -28.69 -1.22
N PRO A 100 -12.42 -29.22 -0.26
CA PRO A 100 -11.14 -28.65 0.14
C PRO A 100 -10.10 -28.52 -0.99
N GLU A 101 -10.20 -29.38 -2.01
CA GLU A 101 -9.26 -29.42 -3.13
C GLU A 101 -9.45 -28.29 -4.16
N PHE A 102 -10.62 -27.63 -4.16
CA PHE A 102 -10.90 -26.55 -5.11
C PHE A 102 -10.60 -25.18 -4.53
N ASP A 103 -10.23 -24.28 -5.42
CA ASP A 103 -9.96 -22.89 -5.08
C ASP A 103 -11.25 -22.18 -4.66
N VAL A 104 -11.16 -21.37 -3.61
CA VAL A 104 -12.27 -20.52 -3.15
C VAL A 104 -11.91 -19.07 -3.37
N PRO A 105 -12.88 -18.18 -3.59
CA PRO A 105 -12.61 -16.75 -3.67
C PRO A 105 -11.92 -16.25 -2.41
N ASP A 106 -11.04 -15.28 -2.57
CA ASP A 106 -10.41 -14.58 -1.46
C ASP A 106 -11.17 -13.28 -1.15
N PHE A 107 -10.61 -12.40 -0.33
CA PHE A 107 -11.14 -11.07 -0.08
C PHE A 107 -10.40 -9.98 -0.87
N ASP A 108 -9.69 -10.31 -1.95
CA ASP A 108 -9.05 -9.29 -2.77
C ASP A 108 -10.07 -8.37 -3.44
N GLY A 109 -9.65 -7.11 -3.63
CA GLY A 109 -10.37 -6.11 -4.39
C GLY A 109 -11.65 -5.59 -3.75
N LEU A 110 -11.87 -5.77 -2.45
CA LEU A 110 -12.98 -5.10 -1.76
C LEU A 110 -12.86 -3.57 -1.88
N PRO A 111 -14.00 -2.86 -2.00
CA PRO A 111 -14.00 -1.40 -2.06
C PRO A 111 -13.50 -0.80 -0.74
N ALA A 112 -12.58 0.15 -0.84
CA ALA A 112 -12.05 0.89 0.30
C ALA A 112 -11.44 2.22 -0.13
N ASP A 113 -11.38 3.18 0.80
CA ASP A 113 -10.64 4.42 0.58
C ASP A 113 -9.14 4.14 0.61
N GLU A 114 -8.64 3.36 1.57
CA GLU A 114 -7.27 2.84 1.58
C GLU A 114 -7.28 1.32 1.66
N ALA A 115 -6.47 0.64 0.84
CA ALA A 115 -6.34 -0.80 0.84
C ALA A 115 -4.87 -1.18 0.97
N TYR A 116 -4.54 -1.92 2.03
CA TYR A 116 -3.21 -2.45 2.28
C TYR A 116 -3.21 -3.97 2.18
N GLU A 117 -2.12 -4.49 1.64
CA GLU A 117 -1.80 -5.91 1.65
C GLU A 117 -0.49 -6.10 2.40
N ILE A 118 -0.54 -6.99 3.39
CA ILE A 118 0.58 -7.31 4.27
C ILE A 118 0.79 -8.82 4.24
N GLU A 119 1.93 -9.24 3.73
CA GLU A 119 2.33 -10.64 3.76
C GLU A 119 2.48 -11.09 5.22
N LEU A 120 1.94 -12.25 5.55
CA LEU A 120 2.07 -12.87 6.86
C LEU A 120 2.57 -14.31 6.71
N ALA A 121 3.53 -14.69 7.55
CA ALA A 121 3.81 -16.11 7.75
C ALA A 121 2.76 -16.75 8.69
N PRO A 122 2.58 -18.08 8.68
CA PRO A 122 1.62 -18.76 9.56
C PRO A 122 1.88 -18.56 11.05
N ASP A 123 3.13 -18.24 11.44
CA ASP A 123 3.51 -17.90 12.81
C ASP A 123 3.19 -16.43 13.19
N GLY A 124 2.58 -15.67 12.27
CA GLY A 124 2.22 -14.27 12.44
C GLY A 124 3.34 -13.29 12.11
N LYS A 125 4.49 -13.74 11.62
CA LYS A 125 5.58 -12.82 11.22
C LYS A 125 5.16 -11.97 10.03
N VAL A 126 5.32 -10.66 10.18
CA VAL A 126 5.03 -9.65 9.16
C VAL A 126 6.11 -9.63 8.08
N GLY A 127 5.69 -9.76 6.83
CA GLY A 127 6.50 -9.63 5.62
C GLY A 127 6.32 -8.27 4.96
N ARG A 128 6.26 -8.26 3.62
CA ARG A 128 6.08 -7.01 2.87
C ARG A 128 4.72 -6.38 3.16
N CYS A 129 4.71 -5.07 3.38
CA CYS A 129 3.50 -4.26 3.46
C CYS A 129 3.45 -3.31 2.27
N ARG A 130 2.28 -3.19 1.62
CA ARG A 130 2.07 -2.31 0.48
C ARG A 130 0.67 -1.71 0.46
N LEU A 131 0.55 -0.51 -0.10
CA LEU A 131 -0.74 0.10 -0.45
C LEU A 131 -1.11 -0.28 -1.88
N THR A 132 -2.26 -0.91 -2.06
CA THR A 132 -2.78 -1.35 -3.36
C THR A 132 -3.78 -0.37 -3.99
N SER A 133 -4.22 0.64 -3.25
CA SER A 133 -5.15 1.65 -3.75
C SER A 133 -4.64 2.36 -5.01
N ALA A 134 -5.42 2.27 -6.09
CA ALA A 134 -5.06 2.88 -7.38
C ALA A 134 -4.97 4.41 -7.33
N TRP A 135 -5.75 5.07 -6.45
CA TRP A 135 -5.75 6.52 -6.30
C TRP A 135 -4.40 7.07 -5.84
N ARG A 136 -3.47 6.25 -5.32
CA ARG A 136 -2.13 6.72 -4.94
C ARG A 136 -1.40 7.44 -6.07
N ARG A 137 -1.77 7.16 -7.33
CA ARG A 137 -1.27 7.83 -8.55
C ARG A 137 -2.03 9.11 -8.93
N THR A 138 -3.16 9.38 -8.27
CA THR A 138 -3.96 10.59 -8.44
C THR A 138 -3.35 11.71 -7.60
N VAL A 139 -2.33 12.37 -8.15
CA VAL A 139 -1.65 13.48 -7.50
C VAL A 139 -2.33 14.80 -7.89
N GLY A 140 -2.74 15.60 -6.91
CA GLY A 140 -3.35 16.91 -7.17
C GLY A 140 -2.33 17.89 -7.75
N ALA A 141 -2.74 18.74 -8.70
CA ALA A 141 -1.84 19.66 -9.43
C ALA A 141 -0.99 20.56 -8.51
N LYS A 142 -1.55 21.01 -7.39
CA LYS A 142 -0.83 21.83 -6.39
C LYS A 142 0.26 21.03 -5.66
N ASP A 143 -0.03 19.80 -5.27
CA ASP A 143 0.94 18.93 -4.60
C ASP A 143 2.07 18.56 -5.56
N ALA A 144 1.69 18.20 -6.80
CA ALA A 144 2.63 17.89 -7.87
C ALA A 144 3.59 19.06 -8.15
N SER A 145 3.06 20.27 -8.38
CA SER A 145 3.90 21.43 -8.70
C SER A 145 4.82 21.83 -7.53
N SER A 146 4.32 21.75 -6.30
CA SER A 146 5.12 22.04 -5.10
C SER A 146 6.26 21.03 -4.92
N ALA A 147 5.99 19.74 -5.07
CA ALA A 147 7.00 18.70 -4.95
C ALA A 147 8.06 18.78 -6.06
N VAL A 148 7.63 19.00 -7.31
CA VAL A 148 8.56 19.19 -8.44
C VAL A 148 9.46 20.40 -8.23
N SER A 149 8.90 21.53 -7.80
CA SER A 149 9.68 22.75 -7.54
C SER A 149 10.76 22.52 -6.47
N LEU A 150 10.40 21.79 -5.41
CA LEU A 150 11.33 21.44 -4.33
C LEU A 150 12.49 20.58 -4.84
N VAL A 151 12.21 19.59 -5.70
CA VAL A 151 13.26 18.77 -6.34
C VAL A 151 14.12 19.61 -7.28
N GLN A 152 13.51 20.48 -8.10
CA GLN A 152 14.24 21.38 -9.02
C GLN A 152 15.25 22.27 -8.29
N ASP A 153 14.90 22.72 -7.09
CA ASP A 153 15.76 23.57 -6.27
C ASP A 153 16.87 22.81 -5.52
N SER A 154 16.75 21.49 -5.41
CA SER A 154 17.69 20.65 -4.66
C SER A 154 19.09 20.56 -5.30
N SER A 155 20.10 20.40 -4.44
CA SER A 155 21.49 20.23 -4.89
C SER A 155 21.70 18.89 -5.59
N GLU A 156 20.96 17.87 -5.16
CA GLU A 156 20.95 16.50 -5.66
C GLU A 156 20.50 16.48 -7.12
N TYR A 157 19.36 17.14 -7.41
CA TYR A 157 18.85 17.26 -8.77
C TYR A 157 19.80 18.06 -9.68
N LYS A 158 20.27 19.22 -9.21
CA LYS A 158 21.21 20.05 -9.98
C LYS A 158 22.49 19.29 -10.34
N ARG A 159 23.04 18.48 -9.41
CA ARG A 159 24.17 17.58 -9.67
C ARG A 159 23.82 16.49 -10.67
N LEU A 160 22.65 15.86 -10.52
CA LEU A 160 22.18 14.80 -11.42
C LEU A 160 22.09 15.29 -12.87
N VAL A 161 21.45 16.44 -13.09
CA VAL A 161 21.32 17.09 -14.40
C VAL A 161 22.70 17.41 -14.97
N ALA A 162 23.58 18.01 -14.18
CA ALA A 162 24.94 18.34 -14.63
C ALA A 162 25.76 17.09 -15.01
N SER A 163 25.54 15.97 -14.33
CA SER A 163 26.20 14.68 -14.62
C SER A 163 25.58 13.89 -15.78
N SER A 164 24.44 14.34 -16.32
CA SER A 164 23.68 13.63 -17.37
C SER A 164 23.47 14.48 -18.65
N PRO A 165 24.53 15.07 -19.25
CA PRO A 165 24.38 16.02 -20.36
C PRO A 165 23.84 15.39 -21.65
N GLN A 166 23.94 14.07 -21.80
CA GLN A 166 23.45 13.32 -22.97
C GLN A 166 22.06 12.74 -22.77
N ARG A 167 21.35 13.11 -21.70
CA ARG A 167 20.00 12.63 -21.43
C ARG A 167 19.06 13.00 -22.59
N PRO A 168 18.36 12.02 -23.20
CA PRO A 168 17.44 12.31 -24.30
C PRO A 168 16.29 13.24 -23.89
N THR A 169 16.00 14.24 -24.70
CA THR A 169 14.99 15.27 -24.42
C THR A 169 13.55 14.74 -24.42
N TYR A 170 13.29 13.62 -25.11
CA TYR A 170 11.96 13.00 -25.17
C TYR A 170 11.53 12.33 -23.85
N LEU A 171 12.43 12.20 -22.87
CA LEU A 171 12.15 11.58 -21.57
C LEU A 171 11.36 12.48 -20.61
N GLY A 172 10.98 13.69 -21.02
CA GLY A 172 10.27 14.65 -20.18
C GLY A 172 11.15 15.28 -19.10
N ASP A 173 10.53 15.97 -18.15
CA ASP A 173 11.20 16.52 -16.95
C ASP A 173 10.76 15.74 -15.71
N LEU A 174 11.01 16.28 -14.51
CA LEU A 174 10.51 15.78 -13.24
C LEU A 174 8.98 15.61 -13.26
N GLU A 175 8.52 14.47 -12.77
CA GLU A 175 7.10 14.13 -12.70
C GLU A 175 6.75 13.60 -11.30
N ALA A 176 5.69 14.13 -10.68
CA ALA A 176 5.16 13.57 -9.44
C ALA A 176 4.24 12.39 -9.77
N VAL A 177 4.67 11.17 -9.41
CA VAL A 177 4.09 9.92 -9.94
C VAL A 177 3.10 9.28 -8.96
N SER A 178 3.44 9.23 -7.67
CA SER A 178 2.56 8.60 -6.68
C SER A 178 2.85 8.97 -5.24
N TRP A 179 1.79 9.01 -4.43
CA TRP A 179 1.89 8.94 -2.98
C TRP A 179 2.44 7.58 -2.54
N THR A 180 3.37 7.61 -1.59
CA THR A 180 4.00 6.44 -1.00
C THR A 180 3.78 6.46 0.51
N PRO A 181 3.13 5.43 1.09
CA PRO A 181 2.87 5.36 2.53
C PRO A 181 4.16 5.07 3.32
N PRO A 182 4.16 5.33 4.64
CA PRO A 182 5.29 5.02 5.53
C PRO A 182 5.83 3.60 5.44
N CYS A 183 4.94 2.62 5.29
CA CYS A 183 5.31 1.21 5.19
C CYS A 183 6.10 0.87 3.91
N GLU A 184 6.05 1.72 2.87
CA GLU A 184 6.81 1.56 1.62
C GLU A 184 7.99 2.55 1.50
N SER A 185 7.92 3.71 2.16
CA SER A 185 8.93 4.78 2.04
C SER A 185 10.06 4.69 3.04
N GLU A 186 9.92 3.90 4.11
CA GLU A 186 10.79 3.91 5.30
C GLU A 186 10.85 5.28 6.02
N HIS A 187 9.95 6.21 5.66
CA HIS A 187 9.74 7.49 6.32
C HIS A 187 8.55 7.43 7.27
N SER A 188 8.54 8.23 8.34
CA SER A 188 7.46 8.20 9.34
C SER A 188 6.11 8.74 8.81
N GLY A 189 6.13 9.49 7.71
CA GLY A 189 4.95 10.12 7.12
C GLY A 189 4.76 9.74 5.65
N TRP A 190 3.59 10.09 5.12
CA TRP A 190 3.31 9.97 3.69
C TRP A 190 4.26 10.83 2.88
N THR A 191 4.75 10.27 1.78
CA THR A 191 5.65 10.97 0.86
C THR A 191 5.05 11.01 -0.54
N LEU A 192 5.44 12.01 -1.33
CA LEU A 192 5.16 12.09 -2.75
C LEU A 192 6.42 11.72 -3.52
N ASP A 193 6.33 10.70 -4.37
CA ASP A 193 7.44 10.24 -5.19
C ASP A 193 7.53 11.04 -6.50
N VAL A 194 8.64 11.74 -6.70
CA VAL A 194 8.94 12.53 -7.90
C VAL A 194 10.04 11.84 -8.69
N TRP A 195 9.78 11.52 -9.95
CA TRP A 195 10.67 10.77 -10.81
C TRP A 195 11.38 11.66 -11.83
N TYR A 196 12.63 11.33 -12.09
CA TYR A 196 13.43 11.85 -13.19
C TYR A 196 14.01 10.69 -14.00
N LEU A 197 13.40 10.38 -15.14
CA LEU A 197 13.86 9.32 -16.04
C LEU A 197 15.21 9.70 -16.65
N LEU A 198 16.20 8.81 -16.61
CA LEU A 198 17.53 9.00 -17.20
C LEU A 198 17.72 8.21 -18.49
N ALA A 199 17.08 7.05 -18.60
CA ALA A 199 17.13 6.21 -19.79
C ALA A 199 15.82 5.46 -19.99
N PHE A 200 15.46 5.21 -21.25
CA PHE A 200 14.34 4.34 -21.63
C PHE A 200 14.67 3.65 -22.96
N ASP A 201 14.63 2.31 -22.98
CA ASP A 201 14.96 1.49 -24.15
C ASP A 201 13.72 0.98 -24.92
N GLY A 202 12.53 1.48 -24.58
CA GLY A 202 11.25 0.99 -25.12
C GLY A 202 10.60 -0.12 -24.28
N ARG A 203 11.31 -0.70 -23.30
CA ARG A 203 10.81 -1.75 -22.40
C ARG A 203 11.08 -1.44 -20.93
N ILE A 204 12.22 -0.83 -20.64
CA ILE A 204 12.72 -0.57 -19.30
C ILE A 204 13.09 0.91 -19.21
N GLY A 205 12.43 1.62 -18.29
CA GLY A 205 12.82 2.93 -17.82
C GLY A 205 13.74 2.82 -16.63
N SER A 206 14.74 3.69 -16.53
CA SER A 206 15.55 3.85 -15.33
C SER A 206 15.76 5.32 -15.05
N GLY A 207 15.89 5.67 -13.77
CA GLY A 207 15.95 7.07 -13.36
C GLY A 207 16.21 7.24 -11.88
N ARG A 208 16.03 8.48 -11.43
CA ARG A 208 16.14 8.87 -10.02
C ARG A 208 14.77 9.22 -9.47
N SER A 209 14.43 8.66 -8.32
CA SER A 209 13.23 8.95 -7.53
C SER A 209 13.63 9.80 -6.32
N PHE A 210 12.83 10.82 -6.05
CA PHE A 210 12.97 11.73 -4.92
C PHE A 210 11.68 11.62 -4.08
N LEU A 211 11.81 11.13 -2.85
CA LEU A 211 10.68 11.04 -1.93
C LEU A 211 10.57 12.35 -1.15
N ILE A 212 9.41 13.00 -1.28
CA ILE A 212 9.14 14.32 -0.70
C ILE A 212 8.15 14.18 0.44
N ASP A 213 8.54 14.62 1.63
CA ASP A 213 7.61 14.86 2.72
C ASP A 213 6.99 16.25 2.52
N MET A 214 5.71 16.27 2.18
CA MET A 214 4.98 17.50 1.88
C MET A 214 4.63 18.30 3.14
N THR A 215 4.66 17.69 4.33
CA THR A 215 4.42 18.37 5.59
C THR A 215 5.65 19.13 6.04
N SER A 216 6.83 18.51 5.98
CA SER A 216 8.09 19.16 6.32
C SER A 216 8.71 19.94 5.15
N SER A 217 8.18 19.79 3.94
CA SER A 217 8.74 20.36 2.71
C SER A 217 10.22 20.01 2.55
N ALA A 218 10.51 18.71 2.62
CA ALA A 218 11.87 18.19 2.52
C ALA A 218 11.95 16.94 1.63
N ILE A 219 13.10 16.78 0.95
CA ILE A 219 13.47 15.50 0.32
C ILE A 219 13.99 14.59 1.41
N VAL A 220 13.28 13.49 1.68
CA VAL A 220 13.61 12.55 2.76
C VAL A 220 14.40 11.34 2.27
N ALA A 221 14.29 11.00 0.98
CA ALA A 221 15.10 9.97 0.37
C ALA A 221 15.30 10.23 -1.13
N VAL A 222 16.42 9.73 -1.66
CA VAL A 222 16.77 9.78 -3.08
C VAL A 222 17.26 8.41 -3.49
N ARG A 223 16.61 7.77 -4.46
CA ARG A 223 16.87 6.37 -4.84
C ARG A 223 16.87 6.19 -6.35
N ASP A 224 17.70 5.28 -6.83
CA ASP A 224 17.60 4.81 -8.22
C ASP A 224 16.39 3.91 -8.38
N PHE A 225 15.72 4.00 -9.52
CA PHE A 225 14.63 3.10 -9.86
C PHE A 225 14.79 2.53 -11.27
N SER A 226 14.17 1.38 -11.47
CA SER A 226 13.95 0.80 -12.79
C SER A 226 12.51 0.30 -12.88
N VAL A 227 11.81 0.71 -13.93
CA VAL A 227 10.42 0.34 -14.18
C VAL A 227 10.33 -0.37 -15.52
N ARG A 228 9.60 -1.48 -15.58
CA ARG A 228 9.29 -2.15 -16.84
C ARG A 228 7.94 -1.66 -17.34
N THR A 229 7.88 -1.23 -18.60
CA THR A 229 6.61 -0.99 -19.29
C THR A 229 6.11 -2.32 -19.81
N GLY A 230 4.95 -2.76 -19.31
CA GLY A 230 4.23 -3.95 -19.76
C GLY A 230 3.02 -3.54 -20.58
#